data_AF-A0A366WKJ5-F1
#
_entry.id   AF-A0A366WKJ5-F1
#
_cell.length_a   1.000
_cell.length_b   1.000
_cell.length_c   1.000
_cell.angle_alpha   90.00
_cell.angle_beta   90.00
_cell.angle_gamma   90.00
#
_symmetry.space_group_name_H-M   'P 1'
#
loop_
_entity.id
_entity.type
_entity.pdbx_description
1 polymer ?
#
loop_
_entity_poly.entity_id
_entity_poly.type
_entity_poly.pdbx_seq_one_letter_code
_entity_poly.pdbx_strand_id
1 'polypeptide(L)'
;MYRLPVIMMSALLIAGCGNLKTSDVLSRTGEALSKIGQKVPAADLDQEIKPLFDQPYIDPLTEYLHRYAGDPARTAQLEKVREERESRCAAIARRYNADEITETGLESYRRGYSFSCPQDVAAYEARLEAMPRAQAPEPSRPAASESLKGESGGHDENLAVSGQLNDCYLLTRIRNFSGALEACRGLAESGVAGAQASMAQIQNALGDHESAYRWALKAAPESGQAAYLLGEMYAQGAGVAQDKSKAAKWFLTSAELGHAGAQDALDNLVSSSAGANAN
;
A
#
# COMPACT_ATOMS: atom_id res chain seq x y z
N MET A 1 83.09 -37.52 -12.19
CA MET A 1 83.90 -36.87 -11.13
C MET A 1 82.97 -36.12 -10.20
N TYR A 2 83.07 -36.40 -8.91
CA TYR A 2 82.29 -35.82 -7.82
C TYR A 2 82.49 -34.29 -7.71
N ARG A 3 81.46 -33.55 -7.27
CA ARG A 3 81.43 -32.87 -5.95
C ARG A 3 80.16 -32.02 -5.76
N LEU A 4 79.32 -32.45 -4.81
CA LEU A 4 78.50 -31.61 -3.92
C LEU A 4 79.41 -31.06 -2.80
N PRO A 5 79.10 -29.92 -2.12
CA PRO A 5 78.18 -29.93 -0.95
C PRO A 5 77.34 -28.65 -0.71
N VAL A 6 76.09 -28.79 -0.21
CA VAL A 6 75.53 -28.38 1.12
C VAL A 6 75.36 -26.85 1.29
N ILE A 7 74.18 -26.30 1.63
CA ILE A 7 73.73 -25.99 3.01
C ILE A 7 72.23 -25.63 3.07
N MET A 8 71.55 -26.33 3.99
CA MET A 8 70.45 -26.00 4.92
C MET A 8 69.17 -25.18 4.58
N MET A 9 68.07 -25.83 5.03
CA MET A 9 66.95 -25.32 5.84
C MET A 9 66.06 -24.21 5.30
N SER A 10 64.80 -24.57 5.03
CA SER A 10 63.65 -24.03 5.77
C SER A 10 62.44 -24.95 5.56
N ALA A 11 62.04 -25.62 6.63
CA ALA A 11 60.78 -26.36 6.71
C ALA A 11 59.63 -25.37 6.97
N LEU A 12 58.52 -25.50 6.24
CA LEU A 12 57.21 -25.10 6.74
C LEU A 12 56.12 -26.00 6.16
N LEU A 13 55.61 -26.81 7.09
CA LEU A 13 54.41 -27.65 7.10
C LEU A 13 53.22 -27.05 6.32
N ILE A 14 52.60 -27.84 5.44
CA ILE A 14 51.16 -28.15 5.51
C ILE A 14 50.96 -29.60 5.04
N ALA A 15 50.79 -30.50 6.00
CA ALA A 15 50.14 -31.80 5.79
C ALA A 15 48.63 -31.59 5.98
N GLY A 16 47.80 -32.11 5.07
CA GLY A 16 46.37 -32.22 5.31
C GLY A 16 45.45 -32.11 4.10
N CYS A 17 45.60 -32.99 3.09
CA CYS A 17 44.48 -33.28 2.18
C CYS A 17 43.90 -34.64 2.53
N GLY A 18 43.14 -34.68 3.62
CA GLY A 18 42.21 -35.76 3.90
C GLY A 18 41.00 -35.64 2.97
N ASN A 19 40.92 -36.57 2.03
CA ASN A 19 39.70 -37.26 1.59
C ASN A 19 38.37 -36.46 1.71
N LEU A 20 38.22 -35.40 0.92
CA LEU A 20 36.91 -34.78 0.67
C LEU A 20 36.25 -35.55 -0.48
N LYS A 21 35.17 -36.27 -0.17
CA LYS A 21 34.29 -36.89 -1.18
C LYS A 21 33.74 -35.79 -2.09
N THR A 22 34.41 -35.60 -3.22
CA THR A 22 34.01 -34.68 -4.30
C THR A 22 32.58 -34.97 -4.79
N SER A 23 32.05 -36.17 -4.57
CA SER A 23 30.68 -36.56 -4.93
C SER A 23 29.58 -35.81 -4.16
N ASP A 24 29.80 -35.41 -2.89
CA ASP A 24 28.76 -34.72 -2.10
C ASP A 24 28.68 -33.22 -2.39
N VAL A 25 29.79 -32.62 -2.82
CA VAL A 25 29.81 -31.22 -3.26
C VAL A 25 29.23 -31.11 -4.67
N LEU A 26 29.53 -32.06 -5.56
CA LEU A 26 28.94 -32.14 -6.90
C LEU A 26 27.45 -32.50 -6.89
N SER A 27 26.96 -33.28 -5.92
CA SER A 27 25.52 -33.58 -5.79
C SER A 27 24.73 -32.38 -5.29
N ARG A 28 25.21 -31.67 -4.25
CA ARG A 28 24.54 -30.47 -3.72
C ARG A 28 24.58 -29.30 -4.69
N THR A 29 25.68 -29.12 -5.41
CA THR A 29 25.75 -28.11 -6.48
C THR A 29 24.93 -28.53 -7.70
N GLY A 30 24.89 -29.82 -8.04
CA GLY A 30 24.03 -30.36 -9.09
C GLY A 30 22.54 -30.21 -8.81
N GLU A 31 22.10 -30.41 -7.57
CA GLU A 31 20.71 -30.24 -7.15
C GLU A 31 20.30 -28.76 -7.14
N ALA A 32 21.17 -27.88 -6.67
CA ALA A 32 20.97 -26.42 -6.73
C ALA A 32 20.96 -25.89 -8.18
N LEU A 33 21.82 -26.41 -9.05
CA LEU A 33 21.86 -26.08 -10.48
C LEU A 33 20.66 -26.68 -11.24
N SER A 34 20.12 -27.83 -10.82
CA SER A 34 18.92 -28.41 -11.41
C SER A 34 17.67 -27.54 -11.21
N LYS A 35 17.62 -26.75 -10.13
CA LYS A 35 16.52 -25.82 -9.85
C LYS A 35 16.61 -24.50 -10.62
N ILE A 36 17.80 -24.12 -11.09
CA ILE A 36 18.01 -22.86 -11.83
C ILE A 36 17.43 -22.92 -13.26
N GLY A 37 17.07 -24.11 -13.76
CA GLY A 37 16.50 -24.31 -15.11
C GLY A 37 15.11 -24.95 -15.15
N GLN A 38 14.45 -25.19 -14.01
CA GLN A 38 13.13 -25.80 -14.03
C GLN A 38 12.07 -24.77 -14.44
N LYS A 39 11.52 -24.98 -15.65
CA LYS A 39 10.32 -24.31 -16.14
C LYS A 39 9.21 -24.53 -15.11
N VAL A 40 8.77 -23.46 -14.43
CA VAL A 40 7.68 -23.55 -13.46
C VAL A 40 6.47 -24.18 -14.17
N PRO A 41 5.90 -25.28 -13.64
CA PRO A 41 4.75 -25.91 -14.25
C PRO A 41 3.60 -24.91 -14.40
N ALA A 42 2.96 -24.88 -15.56
CA ALA A 42 1.84 -23.96 -15.82
C ALA A 42 0.69 -24.12 -14.82
N ALA A 43 0.50 -25.33 -14.26
CA ALA A 43 -0.48 -25.62 -13.22
C ALA A 43 -0.19 -24.86 -11.90
N ASP A 44 1.08 -24.69 -11.55
CA ASP A 44 1.47 -23.97 -10.33
C ASP A 44 1.28 -22.46 -10.50
N LEU A 45 1.49 -21.95 -11.72
CA LEU A 45 1.22 -20.55 -12.08
C LEU A 45 -0.28 -20.25 -12.15
N ASP A 46 -1.10 -21.21 -12.58
CA ASP A 46 -2.56 -21.06 -12.55
C ASP A 46 -3.11 -21.03 -11.11
N GLN A 47 -2.50 -21.79 -10.19
CA GLN A 47 -2.83 -21.68 -8.76
C GLN A 47 -2.36 -20.34 -8.16
N GLU A 48 -1.24 -19.78 -8.61
CA GLU A 48 -0.73 -18.47 -8.17
C GLU A 48 -1.73 -17.35 -8.47
N ILE A 49 -2.36 -17.36 -9.65
CA ILE A 49 -3.28 -16.29 -10.04
C ILE A 49 -4.68 -16.44 -9.44
N LYS A 50 -5.10 -17.65 -9.05
CA LYS A 50 -6.47 -17.92 -8.57
C LYS A 50 -6.99 -16.92 -7.52
N PRO A 51 -6.23 -16.56 -6.46
CA PRO A 51 -6.69 -15.59 -5.48
C PRO A 51 -6.98 -14.19 -6.06
N LEU A 52 -6.34 -13.83 -7.19
CA LEU A 52 -6.60 -12.57 -7.88
C LEU A 52 -8.00 -12.52 -8.50
N PHE A 53 -8.52 -13.67 -8.94
CA PHE A 53 -9.84 -13.81 -9.56
C PHE A 53 -10.94 -14.00 -8.52
N ASP A 54 -10.64 -14.68 -7.41
CA ASP A 54 -11.60 -14.96 -6.33
C ASP A 54 -12.07 -13.69 -5.57
N GLN A 55 -11.37 -12.57 -5.75
CA GLN A 55 -11.73 -11.27 -5.19
C GLN A 55 -12.30 -10.34 -6.26
N PRO A 56 -13.08 -9.30 -5.89
CA PRO A 56 -13.71 -8.40 -6.86
C PRO A 56 -12.82 -7.22 -7.31
N TYR A 57 -11.63 -7.07 -6.75
CA TYR A 57 -10.78 -5.89 -6.95
C TYR A 57 -10.00 -5.91 -8.26
N ILE A 58 -9.78 -4.73 -8.87
CA ILE A 58 -9.03 -4.60 -10.14
C ILE A 58 -7.53 -4.36 -9.87
N ASP A 59 -7.19 -3.57 -8.85
CA ASP A 59 -5.80 -3.18 -8.56
C ASP A 59 -4.83 -4.35 -8.40
N PRO A 60 -5.18 -5.46 -7.73
CA PRO A 60 -4.28 -6.61 -7.64
C PRO A 60 -4.00 -7.27 -8.99
N LEU A 61 -4.95 -7.24 -9.93
CA LEU A 61 -4.74 -7.72 -11.31
C LEU A 61 -3.76 -6.79 -12.04
N THR A 62 -3.96 -5.48 -11.90
CA THR A 62 -3.09 -4.45 -12.47
C THR A 62 -1.65 -4.57 -11.94
N GLU A 63 -1.49 -4.72 -10.62
CA GLU A 63 -0.20 -4.89 -9.96
C GLU A 63 0.51 -6.18 -10.41
N TYR A 64 -0.23 -7.28 -10.56
CA TYR A 64 0.32 -8.53 -11.09
C TYR A 64 0.88 -8.35 -12.51
N LEU A 65 0.12 -7.68 -13.38
CA LEU A 65 0.53 -7.39 -14.76
C LEU A 65 1.78 -6.50 -14.81
N HIS A 66 1.88 -5.50 -13.93
CA HIS A 66 3.07 -4.65 -13.84
C HIS A 66 4.30 -5.43 -13.36
N ARG A 67 4.13 -6.20 -12.28
CA ARG A 67 5.22 -6.95 -11.65
C ARG A 67 5.87 -7.96 -12.59
N TYR A 68 5.05 -8.66 -13.37
CA TYR A 68 5.49 -9.74 -14.24
C TYR A 68 5.51 -9.33 -15.72
N ALA A 69 5.49 -8.03 -16.00
CA ALA A 69 5.54 -7.51 -17.36
C ALA A 69 6.78 -8.05 -18.11
N GLY A 70 6.56 -8.69 -19.25
CA GLY A 70 7.62 -9.22 -20.09
C GLY A 70 8.20 -10.56 -19.64
N ASP A 71 7.63 -11.22 -18.63
CA ASP A 71 8.02 -12.58 -18.25
C ASP A 71 7.48 -13.61 -19.26
N PRO A 72 8.33 -14.24 -20.09
CA PRO A 72 7.89 -15.22 -21.09
C PRO A 72 7.38 -16.52 -20.47
N ALA A 73 7.71 -16.81 -19.20
CA ALA A 73 7.21 -17.99 -18.52
C ALA A 73 5.74 -17.84 -18.10
N ARG A 74 5.25 -16.60 -17.97
CA ARG A 74 3.90 -16.26 -17.49
C ARG A 74 2.98 -15.72 -18.57
N THR A 75 3.37 -15.76 -19.84
CA THR A 75 2.58 -15.16 -20.93
C THR A 75 1.11 -15.59 -20.91
N ALA A 76 0.83 -16.88 -20.70
CA ALA A 76 -0.54 -17.37 -20.63
C ALA A 76 -1.32 -16.82 -19.41
N GLN A 77 -0.69 -16.74 -18.25
CA GLN A 77 -1.31 -16.19 -17.03
C GLN A 77 -1.52 -14.68 -17.12
N LEU A 78 -0.54 -13.96 -17.68
CA LEU A 78 -0.64 -12.52 -17.92
C LEU A 78 -1.84 -12.20 -18.83
N GLU A 79 -2.08 -12.99 -19.88
CA GLU A 79 -3.26 -12.79 -20.72
C GLU A 79 -4.57 -13.07 -19.97
N LYS A 80 -4.67 -14.16 -19.20
CA LYS A 80 -5.86 -14.41 -18.35
C LYS A 80 -6.14 -13.24 -17.39
N VAL A 81 -5.10 -12.75 -16.72
CA VAL A 81 -5.23 -11.64 -15.76
C VAL A 81 -5.60 -10.33 -16.47
N ARG A 82 -5.05 -10.10 -17.67
CA ARG A 82 -5.37 -8.94 -18.51
C ARG A 82 -6.83 -8.95 -18.94
N GLU A 83 -7.33 -10.08 -19.44
CA GLU A 83 -8.72 -10.26 -19.84
C GLU A 83 -9.69 -10.00 -18.67
N GLU A 84 -9.39 -10.54 -17.49
CA GLU A 84 -10.23 -10.32 -16.31
C GLU A 84 -10.20 -8.85 -15.86
N ARG A 85 -9.02 -8.22 -15.84
CA ARG A 85 -8.89 -6.79 -15.52
C ARG A 85 -9.72 -5.95 -16.49
N GLU A 86 -9.60 -6.20 -17.79
CA GLU A 86 -10.30 -5.47 -18.83
C GLU A 86 -11.81 -5.69 -18.77
N SER A 87 -12.26 -6.93 -18.49
CA SER A 87 -13.67 -7.24 -18.25
C SER A 87 -14.25 -6.41 -17.08
N ARG A 88 -13.52 -6.34 -15.96
CA ARG A 88 -13.93 -5.54 -14.79
C ARG A 88 -13.90 -4.05 -15.09
N CYS A 89 -12.87 -3.56 -15.74
CA CYS A 89 -12.76 -2.16 -16.18
C CYS A 89 -13.91 -1.76 -17.10
N ALA A 90 -14.27 -2.61 -18.07
CA ALA A 90 -15.40 -2.38 -18.96
C ALA A 90 -16.73 -2.33 -18.21
N ALA A 91 -16.91 -3.13 -17.14
CA ALA A 91 -18.10 -3.06 -16.30
C ALA A 91 -18.21 -1.73 -15.54
N ILE A 92 -17.09 -1.18 -15.07
CA ILE A 92 -17.05 0.16 -14.46
C ILE A 92 -17.31 1.23 -15.52
N ALA A 93 -16.68 1.14 -16.69
CA ALA A 93 -16.86 2.08 -17.79
C ALA A 93 -18.33 2.21 -18.20
N ARG A 94 -19.06 1.09 -18.27
CA ARG A 94 -20.50 1.10 -18.57
C ARG A 94 -21.31 1.94 -17.58
N ARG A 95 -20.92 1.98 -16.30
CA ARG A 95 -21.61 2.78 -15.27
C ARG A 95 -21.32 4.27 -15.46
N TYR A 96 -20.05 4.63 -15.64
CA TYR A 96 -19.68 6.04 -15.89
C TYR A 96 -20.30 6.60 -17.17
N ASN A 97 -20.47 5.76 -18.20
CA ASN A 97 -21.08 6.15 -19.47
C ASN A 97 -22.62 6.03 -19.47
N ALA A 98 -23.25 5.57 -18.39
CA ALA A 98 -24.71 5.47 -18.32
C ALA A 98 -25.38 6.83 -18.05
N ASP A 99 -24.68 7.69 -17.31
CA ASP A 99 -25.12 9.05 -16.98
C ASP A 99 -24.51 10.07 -17.96
N GLU A 100 -24.89 11.34 -17.81
CA GLU A 100 -24.31 12.43 -18.60
C GLU A 100 -22.79 12.52 -18.39
N ILE A 101 -22.05 12.65 -19.51
CA ILE A 101 -20.61 12.81 -19.47
C ILE A 101 -20.29 14.21 -18.95
N THR A 102 -19.61 14.28 -17.81
CA THR A 102 -19.32 15.53 -17.11
C THR A 102 -17.86 15.58 -16.66
N GLU A 103 -17.36 16.79 -16.43
CA GLU A 103 -16.00 16.98 -15.90
C GLU A 103 -15.86 16.38 -14.49
N THR A 104 -16.89 16.53 -13.64
CA THR A 104 -16.96 15.87 -12.32
C THR A 104 -17.00 14.34 -12.42
N GLY A 105 -17.68 13.81 -13.44
CA GLY A 105 -17.67 12.38 -13.76
C GLY A 105 -16.27 11.90 -14.14
N LEU A 106 -15.55 12.66 -14.96
CA LEU A 106 -14.16 12.37 -15.34
C LEU A 106 -13.22 12.39 -14.13
N GLU A 107 -13.31 13.41 -13.28
CA GLU A 107 -12.53 13.50 -12.05
C GLU A 107 -12.76 12.29 -11.14
N SER A 108 -14.02 11.92 -10.96
CA SER A 108 -14.40 10.74 -10.16
C SER A 108 -13.88 9.45 -10.79
N TYR A 109 -13.93 9.34 -12.12
CA TYR A 109 -13.39 8.18 -12.83
C TYR A 109 -11.87 8.09 -12.66
N ARG A 110 -11.16 9.21 -12.80
CA ARG A 110 -9.71 9.30 -12.62
C ARG A 110 -9.27 8.88 -11.23
N ARG A 111 -9.92 9.39 -10.17
CA ARG A 111 -9.55 9.07 -8.78
C ARG A 111 -9.63 7.59 -8.46
N GLY A 112 -10.67 6.92 -8.98
CA GLY A 112 -10.90 5.51 -8.68
C GLY A 112 -10.10 4.55 -9.57
N TYR A 113 -9.85 4.92 -10.83
CA TYR A 113 -9.50 3.92 -11.84
C TYR A 113 -8.35 4.32 -12.77
N SER A 114 -7.65 5.45 -12.54
CA SER A 114 -6.51 5.83 -13.41
C SER A 114 -5.37 4.80 -13.42
N PHE A 115 -5.11 4.14 -12.29
CA PHE A 115 -4.09 3.09 -12.23
C PHE A 115 -4.53 1.82 -12.94
N SER A 116 -5.76 1.37 -12.64
CA SER A 116 -6.24 0.05 -13.05
C SER A 116 -6.91 0.00 -14.42
N CYS A 117 -7.58 1.07 -14.82
CA CYS A 117 -8.31 1.19 -16.08
C CYS A 117 -7.91 2.47 -16.86
N PRO A 118 -6.61 2.73 -17.08
CA PRO A 118 -6.14 3.99 -17.68
C PRO A 118 -6.74 4.25 -19.07
N GLN A 119 -6.97 3.20 -19.85
CA GLN A 119 -7.53 3.31 -21.20
C GLN A 119 -9.01 3.73 -21.18
N ASP A 120 -9.82 3.17 -20.28
CA ASP A 120 -11.23 3.53 -20.17
C ASP A 120 -11.42 4.95 -19.64
N VAL A 121 -10.58 5.38 -18.69
CA VAL A 121 -10.56 6.76 -18.18
C VAL A 121 -10.20 7.73 -19.30
N ALA A 122 -9.14 7.44 -20.07
CA ALA A 122 -8.76 8.25 -21.23
C ALA A 122 -9.86 8.29 -22.30
N ALA A 123 -10.57 7.18 -22.50
CA ALA A 123 -11.70 7.14 -23.43
C ALA A 123 -12.89 7.99 -22.94
N TYR A 124 -13.13 8.05 -21.63
CA TYR A 124 -14.15 8.96 -21.06
C TYR A 124 -13.76 10.43 -21.28
N GLU A 125 -12.49 10.77 -21.01
CA GLU A 125 -11.95 12.12 -21.24
C GLU A 125 -12.09 12.54 -22.71
N ALA A 126 -11.68 11.69 -23.64
CA ALA A 126 -11.77 11.99 -25.07
C ALA A 126 -13.23 12.24 -25.52
N ARG A 127 -14.20 11.55 -24.92
CA ARG A 127 -15.63 11.80 -25.20
C ARG A 127 -16.08 13.15 -24.65
N LEU A 128 -15.67 13.49 -23.42
CA LEU A 128 -15.96 14.79 -22.82
C LEU A 128 -15.37 15.94 -23.67
N GLU A 129 -14.14 15.81 -24.14
CA GLU A 129 -13.49 16.80 -25.01
C GLU A 129 -14.17 16.95 -26.38
N ALA A 130 -14.73 15.86 -26.90
CA ALA A 130 -15.46 15.87 -28.16
C ALA A 130 -16.88 16.47 -28.06
N MET A 131 -17.38 16.74 -26.85
CA MET A 131 -18.68 17.39 -26.67
C MET A 131 -18.60 18.86 -27.09
N PRO A 132 -19.61 19.38 -27.83
CA PRO A 132 -19.62 20.78 -28.23
C PRO A 132 -19.73 21.67 -27.00
N ARG A 133 -18.64 22.40 -26.68
CA ARG A 133 -18.66 23.42 -25.63
C ARG A 133 -19.72 24.46 -26.01
N ALA A 134 -20.73 24.64 -25.16
CA ALA A 134 -21.62 25.78 -25.24
C ALA A 134 -20.74 27.04 -25.21
N GLN A 135 -20.80 27.84 -26.27
CA GLN A 135 -20.09 29.11 -26.34
C GLN A 135 -20.54 29.97 -25.16
N ALA A 136 -19.61 30.27 -24.25
CA ALA A 136 -19.86 31.24 -23.19
C ALA A 136 -20.22 32.58 -23.84
N PRO A 137 -21.27 33.29 -23.39
CA PRO A 137 -21.54 34.63 -23.90
C PRO A 137 -20.37 35.55 -23.53
N GLU A 138 -19.89 36.32 -24.53
CA GLU A 138 -18.80 37.28 -24.35
C GLU A 138 -19.08 38.28 -23.22
N PRO A 139 -18.07 38.66 -22.41
CA PRO A 139 -18.27 39.60 -21.32
C PRO A 139 -18.33 41.03 -21.85
N SER A 140 -19.53 41.62 -21.91
CA SER A 140 -19.71 43.07 -22.04
C SER A 140 -19.48 43.76 -20.69
N ARG A 141 -18.65 44.82 -20.71
CA ARG A 141 -18.19 45.67 -19.58
C ARG A 141 -19.32 46.26 -18.69
N PRO A 142 -19.00 46.68 -17.45
CA PRO A 142 -19.95 46.77 -16.34
C PRO A 142 -20.69 48.12 -16.28
N ALA A 143 -21.93 48.07 -15.80
CA ALA A 143 -22.63 49.22 -15.23
C ALA A 143 -22.76 49.02 -13.71
N ALA A 144 -22.57 50.11 -12.98
CA ALA A 144 -22.41 50.16 -11.54
C ALA A 144 -23.71 49.89 -10.75
N SER A 145 -23.49 49.28 -9.59
CA SER A 145 -24.20 49.39 -8.32
C SER A 145 -25.73 49.28 -8.30
N GLU A 146 -26.21 48.22 -7.64
CA GLU A 146 -27.10 48.41 -6.50
C GLU A 146 -26.91 47.29 -5.48
N SER A 147 -26.52 47.70 -4.27
CA SER A 147 -26.38 46.84 -3.10
C SER A 147 -27.75 46.30 -2.68
N LEU A 148 -27.88 44.97 -2.66
CA LEU A 148 -28.77 44.31 -1.73
C LEU A 148 -27.93 43.44 -0.79
N LYS A 149 -27.89 43.88 0.46
CA LYS A 149 -27.39 43.13 1.61
C LYS A 149 -28.11 41.78 1.67
N GLY A 150 -27.33 40.71 1.68
CA GLY A 150 -27.76 39.37 2.06
C GLY A 150 -26.57 38.67 2.72
N GLU A 151 -26.59 38.61 4.04
CA GLU A 151 -25.63 37.87 4.86
C GLU A 151 -25.71 36.37 4.54
N SER A 152 -24.57 35.72 4.26
CA SER A 152 -24.31 34.31 4.60
C SER A 152 -22.86 33.94 4.28
N GLY A 153 -21.93 34.45 5.08
CA GLY A 153 -20.63 33.79 5.22
C GLY A 153 -20.78 32.61 6.18
N GLY A 154 -20.41 31.40 5.75
CA GLY A 154 -20.08 30.30 6.67
C GLY A 154 -20.86 28.98 6.58
N HIS A 155 -21.81 28.81 5.64
CA HIS A 155 -22.53 27.52 5.50
C HIS A 155 -21.90 26.55 4.48
N ASP A 156 -21.35 27.02 3.36
CA ASP A 156 -20.84 26.13 2.30
C ASP A 156 -19.49 25.47 2.61
N GLU A 157 -18.59 26.17 3.32
CA GLU A 157 -17.27 25.64 3.67
C GLU A 157 -17.36 24.51 4.70
N ASN A 158 -18.29 24.62 5.66
CA ASN A 158 -18.56 23.57 6.65
C ASN A 158 -19.19 22.32 6.04
N LEU A 159 -20.05 22.47 5.02
CA LEU A 159 -20.62 21.33 4.30
C LEU A 159 -19.54 20.58 3.50
N ALA A 160 -18.65 21.31 2.83
CA ALA A 160 -17.55 20.73 2.07
C ALA A 160 -16.54 19.99 2.97
N VAL A 161 -16.17 20.58 4.11
CA VAL A 161 -15.27 19.95 5.10
C VAL A 161 -15.92 18.70 5.72
N SER A 162 -17.23 18.74 6.01
CA SER A 162 -17.99 17.59 6.51
C SER A 162 -18.06 16.44 5.49
N GLY A 163 -18.28 16.77 4.21
CA GLY A 163 -18.26 15.81 3.11
C GLY A 163 -16.88 15.16 2.93
N GLN A 164 -15.83 15.97 2.89
CA GLN A 164 -14.46 15.48 2.75
C GLN A 164 -14.03 14.60 3.94
N LEU A 165 -14.47 14.93 5.15
CA LEU A 165 -14.22 14.15 6.35
C LEU A 165 -14.92 12.79 6.29
N ASN A 166 -16.17 12.77 5.82
CA ASN A 166 -16.91 11.54 5.60
C ASN A 166 -16.23 10.64 4.55
N ASP A 167 -15.76 11.24 3.44
CA ASP A 167 -15.04 10.51 2.41
C ASP A 167 -13.71 9.93 2.91
N CYS A 168 -12.94 10.71 3.68
CA CYS A 168 -11.72 10.25 4.34
C CYS A 168 -11.97 8.97 5.15
N TYR A 169 -13.01 8.95 5.98
CA TYR A 169 -13.33 7.79 6.83
C TYR A 169 -13.89 6.61 6.04
N LEU A 170 -14.82 6.85 5.12
CA LEU A 170 -15.46 5.78 4.35
C LEU A 170 -14.43 5.08 3.46
N LEU A 171 -13.61 5.84 2.73
CA LEU A 171 -12.60 5.30 1.83
C LEU A 171 -11.53 4.52 2.58
N THR A 172 -11.13 5.00 3.77
CA THR A 172 -10.20 4.27 4.65
C THR A 172 -10.78 2.92 5.08
N ARG A 173 -12.06 2.88 5.51
CA ARG A 173 -12.73 1.65 5.97
C ARG A 173 -12.89 0.61 4.87
N ILE A 174 -13.23 1.03 3.65
CA ILE A 174 -13.34 0.12 2.50
C ILE A 174 -11.99 -0.19 1.86
N ARG A 175 -10.89 0.31 2.44
CA ARG A 175 -9.50 0.13 1.97
C ARG A 175 -9.23 0.67 0.56
N ASN A 176 -9.97 1.70 0.15
CA ASN A 176 -9.61 2.48 -1.03
C ASN A 176 -8.56 3.53 -0.61
N PHE A 177 -7.30 3.09 -0.51
CA PHE A 177 -6.23 3.92 0.02
C PHE A 177 -5.84 5.08 -0.90
N SER A 178 -5.99 4.94 -2.22
CA SER A 178 -5.75 6.03 -3.17
C SER A 178 -6.70 7.21 -2.92
N GLY A 179 -8.01 6.96 -2.91
CA GLY A 179 -9.00 8.00 -2.65
C GLY A 179 -8.96 8.50 -1.21
N ALA A 180 -8.70 7.60 -0.24
CA ALA A 180 -8.59 8.00 1.16
C ALA A 180 -7.41 8.96 1.40
N LEU A 181 -6.26 8.75 0.75
CA LEU A 181 -5.11 9.67 0.87
C LEU A 181 -5.46 11.07 0.39
N GLU A 182 -6.20 11.19 -0.71
CA GLU A 182 -6.64 12.48 -1.24
C GLU A 182 -7.61 13.16 -0.27
N ALA A 183 -8.65 12.45 0.15
CA ALA A 183 -9.67 12.98 1.04
C ALA A 183 -9.11 13.37 2.41
N CYS A 184 -8.22 12.55 2.99
CA CYS A 184 -7.69 12.77 4.33
C CYS A 184 -6.57 13.81 4.41
N ARG A 185 -5.80 14.05 3.33
CA ARG A 185 -4.54 14.83 3.41
C ARG A 185 -4.73 16.23 3.99
N GLY A 186 -5.59 17.04 3.38
CA GLY A 186 -5.82 18.42 3.83
C GLY A 186 -6.33 18.46 5.28
N LEU A 187 -7.29 17.60 5.62
CA LEU A 187 -7.85 17.50 6.97
C LEU A 187 -6.81 17.10 8.01
N ALA A 188 -5.94 16.13 7.68
CA ALA A 188 -4.89 15.66 8.56
C ALA A 188 -3.81 16.73 8.77
N GLU A 189 -3.45 17.47 7.72
CA GLU A 189 -2.55 18.62 7.77
C GLU A 189 -3.14 19.78 8.59
N SER A 190 -4.45 19.99 8.51
CA SER A 190 -5.20 20.95 9.35
C SER A 190 -5.39 20.52 10.80
N GLY A 191 -4.95 19.32 11.18
CA GLY A 191 -4.97 18.87 12.57
C GLY A 191 -6.18 18.03 12.98
N VAL A 192 -7.04 17.63 12.05
CA VAL A 192 -8.22 16.81 12.38
C VAL A 192 -7.76 15.41 12.82
N ALA A 193 -7.89 15.11 14.11
CA ALA A 193 -7.33 13.91 14.72
C ALA A 193 -7.77 12.59 14.04
N GLY A 194 -9.04 12.47 13.66
CA GLY A 194 -9.52 11.27 12.97
C GLY A 194 -8.97 11.14 11.54
N ALA A 195 -8.76 12.24 10.82
CA ALA A 195 -8.10 12.22 9.51
C ALA A 195 -6.62 11.83 9.66
N GLN A 196 -5.93 12.32 10.70
CA GLN A 196 -4.57 11.89 11.03
C GLN A 196 -4.51 10.40 11.41
N ALA A 197 -5.48 9.89 12.17
CA ALA A 197 -5.60 8.46 12.48
C ALA A 197 -5.83 7.61 11.23
N SER A 198 -6.61 8.12 10.27
CA SER A 198 -6.85 7.47 8.98
C SER A 198 -5.57 7.46 8.14
N MET A 199 -4.86 8.59 8.05
CA MET A 199 -3.54 8.67 7.40
C MET A 199 -2.56 7.65 7.99
N ALA A 200 -2.52 7.51 9.31
CA ALA A 200 -1.66 6.52 9.96
C ALA A 200 -1.98 5.08 9.53
N GLN A 201 -3.26 4.71 9.50
CA GLN A 201 -3.70 3.38 9.04
C GLN A 201 -3.36 3.13 7.58
N ILE A 202 -3.63 4.12 6.72
CA ILE A 202 -3.36 4.01 5.29
C ILE A 202 -1.87 3.79 5.04
N GLN A 203 -1.02 4.62 5.64
CA GLN A 203 0.44 4.52 5.46
C GLN A 203 0.97 3.18 6.00
N ASN A 204 0.46 2.72 7.15
CA ASN A 204 0.84 1.43 7.70
C ASN A 204 0.45 0.28 6.77
N ALA A 205 -0.75 0.32 6.18
CA ALA A 205 -1.23 -0.68 5.26
C ALA A 205 -0.46 -0.69 3.91
N LEU A 206 0.11 0.44 3.52
CA LEU A 206 0.99 0.58 2.35
C LEU A 206 2.46 0.24 2.66
N GLY A 207 2.80 -0.07 3.92
CA GLY A 207 4.15 -0.41 4.35
C GLY A 207 5.07 0.79 4.63
N ASP A 208 4.57 2.03 4.53
CA ASP A 208 5.30 3.21 4.96
C ASP A 208 5.15 3.41 6.48
N HIS A 209 5.89 2.60 7.23
CA HIS A 209 5.85 2.62 8.70
C HIS A 209 6.42 3.91 9.30
N GLU A 210 7.29 4.65 8.60
CA GLU A 210 7.80 5.92 9.12
C GLU A 210 6.70 6.99 9.09
N SER A 211 6.02 7.14 7.95
CA SER A 211 4.88 8.05 7.83
C SER A 211 3.73 7.64 8.74
N ALA A 212 3.45 6.34 8.84
CA ALA A 212 2.44 5.81 9.76
C ALA A 212 2.73 6.22 11.20
N TYR A 213 3.99 6.08 11.65
CA TYR A 213 4.40 6.44 13.00
C TYR A 213 4.17 7.93 13.28
N ARG A 214 4.57 8.79 12.34
CA ARG A 214 4.44 10.24 12.48
C ARG A 214 2.99 10.69 12.59
N TRP A 215 2.09 10.09 11.81
CA TRP A 215 0.66 10.40 11.88
C TRP A 215 0.00 9.78 13.11
N ALA A 216 0.34 8.53 13.46
CA ALA A 216 -0.18 7.87 14.66
C ALA A 216 0.20 8.65 15.92
N LEU A 217 1.44 9.13 16.02
CA LEU A 217 1.92 9.91 17.16
C LEU A 217 1.12 11.20 17.38
N LYS A 218 0.71 11.87 16.29
CA LYS A 218 -0.10 13.10 16.38
C LYS A 218 -1.53 12.79 16.81
N ALA A 219 -2.13 11.71 16.30
CA ALA A 219 -3.53 11.38 16.52
C ALA A 219 -3.80 10.58 17.81
N ALA A 220 -2.81 9.84 18.32
CA ALA A 220 -2.96 8.91 19.44
C ALA A 220 -3.54 9.53 20.72
N PRO A 221 -3.28 10.80 21.09
CA PRO A 221 -3.91 11.41 22.26
C PRO A 221 -5.45 11.50 22.20
N GLU A 222 -6.03 11.53 21.00
CA GLU A 222 -7.46 11.74 20.78
C GLU A 222 -8.14 10.58 20.02
N SER A 223 -7.38 9.61 19.55
CA SER A 223 -7.89 8.48 18.77
C SER A 223 -7.39 7.15 19.34
N GLY A 224 -8.32 6.38 19.92
CA GLY A 224 -8.02 5.03 20.42
C GLY A 224 -7.46 4.11 19.33
N GLN A 225 -7.92 4.27 18.08
CA GLN A 225 -7.40 3.52 16.93
C GLN A 225 -5.95 3.88 16.59
N ALA A 226 -5.58 5.16 16.65
CA ALA A 226 -4.20 5.59 16.42
C ALA A 226 -3.27 5.20 17.57
N ALA A 227 -3.74 5.31 18.81
CA ALA A 227 -3.02 4.83 19.99
C ALA A 227 -2.79 3.32 19.92
N TYR A 228 -3.77 2.54 19.46
CA TYR A 228 -3.63 1.10 19.24
C TYR A 228 -2.51 0.81 18.24
N LEU A 229 -2.59 1.44 17.05
CA LEU A 229 -1.59 1.28 16.00
C LEU A 229 -0.19 1.66 16.49
N LEU A 230 -0.05 2.77 17.22
CA LEU A 230 1.23 3.19 17.79
C LEU A 230 1.78 2.16 18.80
N GLY A 231 0.89 1.53 19.58
CA GLY A 231 1.22 0.41 20.45
C GLY A 231 1.77 -0.79 19.67
N GLU A 232 1.12 -1.18 18.58
CA GLU A 232 1.59 -2.27 17.70
C GLU A 232 2.95 -1.95 17.08
N MET A 233 3.16 -0.72 16.63
CA MET A 233 4.41 -0.29 16.04
C MET A 233 5.58 -0.39 17.02
N TYR A 234 5.41 0.03 18.27
CA TYR A 234 6.41 -0.18 19.33
C TYR A 234 6.56 -1.65 19.73
N ALA A 235 5.49 -2.44 19.71
CA ALA A 235 5.54 -3.85 20.07
C ALA A 235 6.31 -4.69 19.03
N GLN A 236 6.23 -4.32 17.75
CA GLN A 236 6.82 -5.05 16.63
C GLN A 236 8.12 -4.41 16.12
N GLY A 237 8.39 -3.15 16.46
CA GLY A 237 9.49 -2.39 15.89
C GLY A 237 9.23 -1.91 14.45
N ALA A 238 7.98 -1.63 14.10
CA ALA A 238 7.59 -1.17 12.78
C ALA A 238 7.78 0.36 12.69
N GLY A 239 8.76 0.82 11.90
CA GLY A 239 9.07 2.25 11.76
C GLY A 239 9.72 2.91 12.98
N VAL A 240 9.84 2.18 14.09
CA VAL A 240 10.50 2.60 15.34
C VAL A 240 11.23 1.44 15.99
N ALA A 241 12.16 1.71 16.90
CA ALA A 241 12.77 0.66 17.70
C ALA A 241 11.72 -0.03 18.58
N GLN A 242 11.81 -1.35 18.70
CA GLN A 242 10.91 -2.13 19.55
C GLN A 242 11.05 -1.69 21.02
N ASP A 243 9.93 -1.40 21.66
CA ASP A 243 9.85 -0.97 23.06
C ASP A 243 8.50 -1.41 23.65
N LYS A 244 8.51 -2.59 24.30
CA LYS A 244 7.29 -3.16 24.91
C LYS A 244 6.71 -2.27 26.01
N SER A 245 7.53 -1.49 26.72
CA SER A 245 7.04 -0.60 27.77
C SER A 245 6.26 0.58 27.17
N LYS A 246 6.73 1.15 26.05
CA LYS A 246 5.97 2.16 25.31
C LYS A 246 4.73 1.58 24.65
N ALA A 247 4.82 0.36 24.11
CA ALA A 247 3.66 -0.33 23.55
C ALA A 247 2.54 -0.49 24.59
N ALA A 248 2.88 -0.95 25.81
CA ALA A 248 1.92 -1.10 26.89
C ALA A 248 1.23 0.23 27.25
N LYS A 249 1.97 1.33 27.30
CA LYS A 249 1.41 2.66 27.55
C LYS A 249 0.40 3.07 26.48
N TRP A 250 0.71 2.86 25.22
CA TRP A 250 -0.19 3.23 24.13
C TRP A 250 -1.40 2.31 24.02
N PHE A 251 -1.26 1.02 24.31
CA PHE A 251 -2.43 0.13 24.44
C PHE A 251 -3.33 0.53 25.61
N LEU A 252 -2.77 0.96 26.74
CA LEU A 252 -3.57 1.49 27.85
C LEU A 252 -4.35 2.75 27.43
N THR A 253 -3.68 3.73 26.82
CA THR A 253 -4.35 4.93 26.28
C THR A 253 -5.43 4.57 25.26
N SER A 254 -5.17 3.58 24.41
CA SER A 254 -6.15 3.09 23.44
C SER A 254 -7.39 2.48 24.10
N ALA A 255 -7.21 1.73 25.20
CA ALA A 255 -8.30 1.17 25.99
C ALA A 255 -9.11 2.26 26.72
N GLU A 256 -8.44 3.27 27.28
CA GLU A 256 -9.09 4.45 27.90
C GLU A 256 -9.95 5.23 26.89
N LEU A 257 -9.52 5.27 25.62
CA LEU A 257 -10.26 5.85 24.50
C LEU A 257 -11.28 4.89 23.87
N GLY A 258 -11.51 3.71 24.46
CA GLY A 258 -12.60 2.79 24.10
C GLY A 258 -12.33 1.89 22.90
N HIS A 259 -11.08 1.67 22.49
CA HIS A 259 -10.78 0.75 21.39
C HIS A 259 -10.93 -0.72 21.84
N ALA A 260 -11.85 -1.45 21.20
CA ALA A 260 -12.28 -2.78 21.65
C ALA A 260 -11.16 -3.83 21.74
N GLY A 261 -10.11 -3.75 20.91
CA GLY A 261 -9.00 -4.71 20.90
C GLY A 261 -7.81 -4.33 21.80
N ALA A 262 -7.87 -3.18 22.49
CA ALA A 262 -6.70 -2.64 23.20
C ALA A 262 -6.35 -3.41 24.46
N GLN A 263 -7.36 -3.86 25.22
CA GLN A 263 -7.14 -4.65 26.43
C GLN A 263 -6.49 -6.01 26.11
N ASP A 264 -7.02 -6.70 25.10
CA ASP A 264 -6.45 -7.98 24.65
C ASP A 264 -4.99 -7.82 24.19
N ALA A 265 -4.66 -6.73 23.48
CA ALA A 265 -3.29 -6.45 23.06
C ALA A 265 -2.37 -6.17 24.26
N LEU A 266 -2.85 -5.46 25.28
CA LEU A 266 -2.11 -5.20 26.52
C LEU A 266 -1.83 -6.51 27.28
N ASP A 267 -2.85 -7.36 27.44
CA ASP A 267 -2.73 -8.63 28.17
C ASP A 267 -1.77 -9.60 27.47
N ASN A 268 -1.85 -9.67 26.13
CA ASN A 268 -0.91 -10.45 25.31
C ASN A 268 0.53 -9.94 25.45
N LEU A 269 0.72 -8.62 25.45
CA LEU A 269 2.03 -8.01 25.58
C LEU A 269 2.68 -8.33 26.94
N VAL A 270 1.92 -8.23 28.04
CA VAL A 270 2.39 -8.52 29.40
C VAL A 270 2.67 -10.02 29.59
N SER A 271 1.81 -10.89 29.05
CA SER A 271 2.03 -12.33 29.11
C SER A 271 3.32 -12.75 28.38
N SER A 272 3.62 -12.09 27.25
CA SER A 272 4.85 -12.32 26.48
C SER A 272 6.12 -11.87 27.21
N SER A 273 6.06 -10.82 28.04
CA SER A 273 7.21 -10.32 28.79
C SER A 273 7.46 -11.13 30.07
N ALA A 274 6.41 -11.65 30.70
CA ALA A 274 6.52 -12.55 31.85
C ALA A 274 7.17 -13.90 31.48
N GLY A 275 6.78 -14.49 30.33
CA GLY A 275 7.37 -15.74 29.84
C GLY A 275 8.84 -15.62 29.40
N ALA A 276 9.27 -14.45 28.94
CA ALA A 276 10.66 -14.19 28.56
C ALA A 276 11.62 -14.04 29.75
N ASN A 277 11.10 -13.67 30.93
CA ASN A 277 11.88 -13.51 32.16
C ASN A 277 11.91 -14.81 33.02
N ALA A 278 11.26 -15.88 32.58
CA ALA A 278 11.13 -17.13 33.32
C ALA A 278 12.03 -18.28 32.80
N ASN A 279 12.95 -17.99 31.87
CA ASN A 279 13.91 -18.95 31.28
C ASN A 279 15.36 -18.54 31.54
#